data_AF-A0A351BMQ9-F1
#
_entry.id   AF-A0A351BMQ9-F1
#
_cell.length_a   1.000
_cell.length_b   1.000
_cell.length_c   1.000
_cell.angle_alpha   90.00
_cell.angle_beta   90.00
_cell.angle_gamma   90.00
#
_symmetry.space_group_name_H-M   'P 1'
#
loop_
_entity.id
_entity.type
_entity.pdbx_description
1 polymer ?
#
loop_
_entity_poly.entity_id
_entity_poly.type
_entity_poly.pdbx_seq_one_letter_code
_entity_poly.pdbx_strand_id
1 'polypeptide(L)'
;YVPPRRRGPAVLTAEVLRLAQALFDGGETIPRVAAELGIKIDTLSKAVRAGRLHVAVVKESCPLVSSTKSERSARDSEAPMGVAASNVPARVAASVGGLNGVAPRFQSAVDVPRGGGLFALPALLAVGLLEGA
;
A
#
# COMPACT_ATOMS: atom_id res chain seq x y z
N TYR A 1 27.76 46.52 12.62
CA TYR A 1 26.49 45.88 13.03
C TYR A 1 25.63 45.71 11.77
N VAL A 2 25.35 44.46 11.36
CA VAL A 2 24.47 44.18 10.22
C VAL A 2 23.12 43.76 10.79
N PRO A 3 22.01 44.43 10.44
CA PRO A 3 20.71 44.09 10.98
C PRO A 3 20.31 42.66 10.56
N PRO A 4 19.68 41.87 11.45
CA PRO A 4 19.28 40.52 11.15
C PRO A 4 18.22 40.50 10.04
N ARG A 5 18.31 39.49 9.16
CA ARG A 5 17.31 39.24 8.12
C ARG A 5 15.96 38.96 8.78
N ARG A 6 15.03 39.91 8.67
CA ARG A 6 13.65 39.70 9.10
C ARG A 6 12.99 38.69 8.17
N ARG A 7 12.10 37.85 8.73
CA ARG A 7 11.31 36.92 7.93
C ARG A 7 10.47 37.71 6.94
N GLY A 8 10.47 37.27 5.67
CA GLY A 8 9.56 37.80 4.67
C GLY A 8 8.09 37.55 5.03
N PRO A 9 7.15 38.12 4.26
CA PRO A 9 5.72 37.90 4.47
C PRO A 9 5.37 36.40 4.46
N ALA A 10 4.38 36.03 5.26
CA ALA A 10 3.93 34.64 5.35
C ALA A 10 3.34 34.19 4.01
N VAL A 11 3.97 33.18 3.39
CA VAL A 11 3.54 32.62 2.10
C VAL A 11 2.21 31.87 2.22
N LEU A 12 1.94 31.25 3.37
CA LEU A 12 0.70 30.51 3.65
C LEU A 12 -0.27 31.39 4.44
N THR A 13 -0.91 32.33 3.75
CA THR A 13 -2.02 33.13 4.32
C THR A 13 -3.29 32.27 4.44
N ALA A 14 -4.28 32.74 5.20
CA ALA A 14 -5.55 32.03 5.35
C ALA A 14 -6.25 31.76 3.99
N GLU A 15 -6.18 32.72 3.07
CA GLU A 15 -6.76 32.55 1.73
C GLU A 15 -6.01 31.51 0.89
N VAL A 16 -4.67 31.52 0.95
CA VAL A 16 -3.84 30.53 0.27
C VAL A 16 -4.11 29.12 0.80
N LEU A 17 -4.32 28.97 2.11
CA LEU A 17 -4.69 27.70 2.72
C LEU A 17 -6.07 27.23 2.25
N ARG A 18 -7.05 28.14 2.16
CA ARG A 18 -8.39 27.82 1.66
C ARG A 18 -8.36 27.33 0.21
N LEU A 19 -7.61 28.01 -0.66
CA LEU A 19 -7.46 27.62 -2.06
C LEU A 19 -6.72 26.29 -2.21
N ALA A 20 -5.61 26.11 -1.47
CA ALA A 20 -4.86 24.86 -1.48
C ALA A 20 -5.72 23.68 -0.98
N GLN A 21 -6.53 23.89 0.06
CA GLN A 21 -7.42 22.85 0.58
C GLN A 21 -8.49 22.47 -0.44
N ALA A 22 -9.13 23.44 -1.11
CA ALA A 22 -10.11 23.16 -2.15
C ALA A 22 -9.53 22.32 -3.31
N LEU A 23 -8.27 22.59 -3.71
CA LEU A 23 -7.58 21.79 -4.72
C LEU A 23 -7.29 20.37 -4.22
N PHE A 24 -6.87 20.21 -2.97
CA PHE A 24 -6.68 18.88 -2.36
C PHE A 24 -7.97 18.10 -2.20
N ASP A 25 -9.07 18.77 -1.86
CA ASP A 25 -10.40 18.16 -1.76
C ASP A 25 -10.89 17.70 -3.15
N GLY A 26 -10.47 18.38 -4.21
CA GLY A 26 -10.65 17.96 -5.60
C GLY A 26 -9.77 16.79 -6.04
N GLY A 27 -8.90 16.26 -5.16
CA GLY A 27 -8.03 15.12 -5.44
C GLY A 27 -6.69 15.48 -6.09
N GLU A 28 -6.34 16.76 -6.18
CA GLU A 28 -5.06 17.18 -6.76
C GLU A 28 -3.87 16.81 -5.88
N THR A 29 -2.73 16.55 -6.52
CA THR A 29 -1.51 16.15 -5.80
C THR A 29 -0.70 17.37 -5.35
N ILE A 30 0.07 17.23 -4.26
CA ILE A 30 0.97 18.28 -3.73
C ILE A 30 1.83 18.96 -4.81
N PRO A 31 2.52 18.25 -5.73
CA PRO A 31 3.30 18.91 -6.78
C PRO A 31 2.45 19.72 -7.77
N ARG A 32 1.21 19.30 -8.06
CA ARG A 32 0.32 20.02 -8.96
C ARG A 32 -0.17 21.32 -8.32
N VAL A 33 -0.65 21.25 -7.07
CA VAL A 33 -1.08 22.40 -6.28
C VAL A 33 0.07 23.40 -6.06
N ALA A 34 1.29 22.90 -5.84
CA ALA A 34 2.50 23.72 -5.72
C ALA A 34 2.77 24.54 -6.99
N ALA A 35 2.69 23.90 -8.17
CA ALA A 35 2.89 24.56 -9.45
C ALA A 35 1.80 25.60 -9.74
N GLU A 36 0.54 25.27 -9.43
CA GLU A 36 -0.61 26.15 -9.66
C GLU A 36 -0.60 27.40 -8.78
N LEU A 37 -0.30 27.25 -7.49
CA LEU A 37 -0.23 28.37 -6.54
C LEU A 37 1.13 29.09 -6.55
N GLY A 38 2.11 28.61 -7.33
CA GLY A 38 3.47 29.15 -7.36
C GLY A 38 4.23 29.00 -6.02
N ILE A 39 3.87 28.00 -5.21
CA ILE A 39 4.44 27.76 -3.88
C ILE A 39 5.37 26.55 -3.95
N LYS A 40 6.48 26.59 -3.22
CA LYS A 40 7.39 25.44 -3.15
C LYS A 40 6.68 24.21 -2.58
N ILE A 41 6.93 23.05 -3.20
CA ILE A 41 6.41 21.74 -2.77
C ILE A 41 6.72 21.46 -1.30
N ASP A 42 7.91 21.83 -0.82
CA ASP A 42 8.35 21.62 0.55
C ASP A 42 7.49 22.38 1.58
N THR A 43 6.92 23.52 1.18
CA THR A 43 6.13 24.40 2.01
C THR A 43 4.73 23.84 2.21
N LEU A 44 4.11 23.36 1.13
CA LEU A 44 2.84 22.61 1.21
C LEU A 44 3.04 21.29 1.96
N SER A 45 4.11 20.55 1.69
CA SER A 45 4.41 19.30 2.37
C SER A 45 4.63 19.49 3.88
N LYS A 46 5.16 20.64 4.33
CA LYS A 46 5.25 21.00 5.75
C LYS A 46 3.90 21.39 6.33
N ALA A 47 3.05 22.08 5.56
CA ALA A 47 1.70 22.43 5.99
C ALA A 47 0.83 21.19 6.23
N VAL A 48 0.93 20.19 5.34
CA VAL A 48 0.23 18.91 5.48
C VAL A 48 0.73 18.13 6.70
N ARG A 49 2.05 17.99 6.88
CA ARG A 49 2.62 17.32 8.06
C ARG A 49 2.27 18.02 9.38
N ALA A 50 2.14 19.34 9.36
CA ALA A 50 1.72 20.14 10.51
C ALA A 50 0.20 20.11 10.75
N GLY A 51 -0.58 19.39 9.93
CA GLY A 51 -2.03 19.29 10.06
C GLY A 51 -2.80 20.54 9.65
N ARG A 52 -2.16 21.50 8.96
CA ARG A 52 -2.81 22.74 8.48
C ARG A 52 -3.50 22.58 7.12
N LEU A 53 -3.17 21.51 6.40
CA LEU A 53 -3.80 21.09 5.14
C LEU A 53 -4.01 19.59 5.19
N HIS A 54 -5.12 19.11 4.64
CA HIS A 54 -5.44 17.70 4.55
C HIS A 54 -5.41 17.26 3.09
N VAL A 55 -4.64 16.23 2.80
CA VAL A 55 -4.67 15.56 1.49
C VAL A 55 -5.39 14.25 1.70
N ALA A 56 -6.42 13.99 0.88
CA ALA A 56 -7.02 12.68 0.84
C ALA A 56 -5.93 11.68 0.43
N VAL A 57 -5.40 10.93 1.39
CA VAL A 57 -4.59 9.76 1.08
C VAL A 57 -5.56 8.76 0.51
N VAL A 58 -5.73 8.76 -0.82
CA VAL A 58 -6.24 7.59 -1.51
C VAL A 58 -5.26 6.51 -1.15
N LYS A 59 -5.59 5.73 -0.13
CA LYS A 59 -4.93 4.47 0.12
C LYS A 59 -5.32 3.63 -1.07
N GLU A 60 -4.52 3.72 -2.13
CA GLU A 60 -4.54 2.73 -3.18
C GLU A 60 -4.26 1.42 -2.45
N SER A 61 -5.32 0.71 -2.07
CA SER A 61 -5.24 -0.71 -1.88
C SER A 61 -4.85 -1.20 -3.25
N CYS A 62 -3.55 -1.42 -3.47
CA CYS A 62 -3.09 -2.09 -4.67
C CYS A 62 -3.98 -3.33 -4.80
N PRO A 63 -4.77 -3.47 -5.88
CA PRO A 63 -5.51 -4.70 -6.10
C PRO A 63 -4.50 -5.73 -6.62
N LEU A 64 -3.52 -6.06 -5.78
CA LEU A 64 -2.77 -7.30 -5.91
C LEU A 64 -3.78 -8.38 -5.57
N VAL A 65 -4.48 -8.85 -6.61
CA VAL A 65 -5.31 -10.05 -6.56
C VAL A 65 -4.38 -11.17 -6.12
N SER A 66 -4.38 -11.42 -4.82
CA SER A 66 -3.49 -12.34 -4.15
C SER A 66 -4.37 -13.39 -3.53
N SER A 67 -4.25 -14.62 -4.02
CA SER A 67 -5.09 -15.71 -3.55
C SER A 67 -4.74 -16.05 -2.10
N THR A 68 -5.75 -16.38 -1.31
CA THR A 68 -5.52 -16.95 0.01
C THR A 68 -5.05 -18.40 -0.09
N LYS A 69 -4.45 -18.92 1.00
CA LYS A 69 -4.10 -20.35 1.10
C LYS A 69 -5.31 -21.26 0.82
N SER A 70 -6.48 -20.94 1.38
CA SER A 70 -7.70 -21.74 1.23
C SER A 70 -8.21 -21.76 -0.21
N GLU A 71 -8.24 -20.61 -0.89
CA GLU A 71 -8.62 -20.51 -2.30
C GLU A 71 -7.68 -21.33 -3.20
N ARG A 72 -6.37 -21.29 -2.92
CA ARG A 72 -5.39 -22.08 -3.66
C ARG A 72 -5.61 -23.57 -3.46
N SER A 73 -5.87 -24.00 -2.23
CA SER A 73 -6.13 -25.40 -1.90
C SER A 73 -7.41 -25.93 -2.56
N ALA A 74 -8.47 -25.11 -2.62
CA ALA A 74 -9.70 -25.47 -3.32
C ALA A 74 -9.44 -25.67 -4.82
N ARG A 75 -8.79 -24.69 -5.46
CA ARG A 75 -8.42 -24.76 -6.89
C ARG A 75 -7.47 -25.93 -7.19
N ASP A 76 -6.49 -26.18 -6.34
CA ASP A 76 -5.55 -27.28 -6.51
C ASP A 76 -6.25 -28.64 -6.43
N SER A 77 -7.32 -28.75 -5.63
CA SER A 77 -8.12 -29.99 -5.49
C SER A 77 -9.00 -30.28 -6.71
N GLU A 78 -9.39 -29.25 -7.45
CA GLU A 78 -10.19 -29.37 -8.69
C GLU A 78 -9.36 -29.85 -9.90
N ALA A 79 -8.03 -30.00 -9.74
CA ALA A 79 -7.18 -30.40 -10.85
C ALA A 79 -7.47 -31.84 -11.32
N PRO A 80 -7.57 -32.08 -12.64
CA PRO A 80 -8.14 -33.31 -13.21
C PRO A 80 -7.27 -34.57 -13.03
N MET A 81 -5.99 -34.40 -12.72
CA MET A 81 -5.04 -35.52 -12.56
C MET A 81 -4.47 -35.61 -11.13
N GLY A 82 -5.20 -35.06 -10.15
CA GLY A 82 -4.79 -35.00 -8.75
C GLY A 82 -4.38 -33.61 -8.30
N VAL A 83 -4.21 -33.46 -6.98
CA VAL A 83 -4.02 -32.15 -6.33
C VAL A 83 -2.83 -31.39 -6.93
N ALA A 84 -3.06 -30.12 -7.29
CA ALA A 84 -2.08 -29.21 -7.91
C ALA A 84 -1.51 -29.68 -9.26
N ALA A 85 -2.09 -30.70 -9.91
CA ALA A 85 -1.68 -31.19 -11.23
C ALA A 85 -2.34 -30.40 -12.39
N SER A 86 -2.30 -29.07 -12.32
CA SER A 86 -3.05 -28.18 -13.22
C SER A 86 -2.46 -28.08 -14.64
N ASN A 87 -1.16 -28.33 -14.85
CA ASN A 87 -0.54 -28.32 -16.18
C ASN A 87 -0.58 -29.73 -16.83
N VAL A 88 -1.77 -30.14 -17.24
CA VAL A 88 -2.01 -31.44 -17.89
C VAL A 88 -1.13 -31.66 -19.12
N PRO A 89 -1.05 -30.72 -20.08
CA PRO A 89 -0.31 -30.94 -21.32
C PRO A 89 1.18 -31.15 -21.07
N ALA A 90 1.80 -30.35 -20.18
CA ALA A 90 3.21 -30.51 -19.89
C ALA A 90 3.52 -31.83 -19.18
N ARG A 91 2.61 -32.33 -18.35
CA ARG A 91 2.77 -33.65 -17.71
C ARG A 91 2.71 -34.78 -18.73
N VAL A 92 1.73 -34.74 -19.65
CA VAL A 92 1.62 -35.74 -20.72
C VAL A 92 2.85 -35.69 -21.64
N ALA A 93 3.25 -34.49 -22.06
CA ALA A 93 4.45 -34.32 -22.87
C ALA A 93 5.72 -34.82 -22.16
N ALA A 94 5.85 -34.62 -20.85
CA ALA A 94 6.95 -35.18 -20.07
C ALA A 94 6.90 -36.72 -20.01
N SER A 95 5.73 -37.33 -19.86
CA SER A 95 5.60 -38.80 -19.82
C SER A 95 5.99 -39.50 -21.12
N VAL A 96 5.82 -38.83 -22.27
CA VAL A 96 6.24 -39.36 -23.58
C VAL A 96 7.66 -38.93 -23.97
N GLY A 97 8.40 -38.29 -23.05
CA GLY A 97 9.77 -37.81 -23.29
C GLY A 97 9.88 -36.52 -24.12
N GLY A 98 8.76 -35.86 -24.41
CA GLY A 98 8.73 -34.60 -25.16
C GLY A 98 9.11 -33.36 -24.34
N LEU A 99 9.17 -33.47 -23.00
CA LEU A 99 9.63 -32.41 -22.10
C LEU A 99 10.44 -32.99 -20.94
N ASN A 100 11.55 -32.34 -20.59
CA ASN A 100 12.36 -32.69 -19.41
C ASN A 100 11.86 -32.00 -18.12
N GLY A 101 11.08 -30.93 -18.24
CA GLY A 101 10.56 -30.18 -17.10
C GLY A 101 9.88 -28.86 -17.50
N VAL A 102 9.28 -28.19 -16.52
CA VAL A 102 8.62 -26.88 -16.66
C VAL A 102 9.22 -25.92 -15.65
N ALA A 103 9.51 -24.68 -16.08
CA ALA A 103 10.02 -23.64 -15.18
C ALA A 103 8.97 -23.27 -14.11
N PRO A 104 9.35 -23.14 -12.83
CA PRO A 104 8.43 -22.73 -11.78
C PRO A 104 7.96 -21.29 -11.98
N ARG A 105 6.67 -21.02 -11.69
CA ARG A 105 6.08 -19.68 -11.71
C ARG A 105 5.66 -19.28 -10.30
N PHE A 106 6.25 -18.21 -9.79
CA PHE A 106 5.89 -17.64 -8.50
C PHE A 106 4.78 -16.60 -8.67
N GLN A 107 3.84 -16.57 -7.73
CA GLN A 107 2.71 -15.65 -7.71
C GLN A 107 2.58 -15.07 -6.30
N SER A 108 2.11 -13.82 -6.19
CA SER A 108 1.79 -13.22 -4.90
C SER A 108 0.60 -13.93 -4.25
N ALA A 109 0.74 -14.27 -2.98
CA ALA A 109 -0.33 -14.89 -2.19
C ALA A 109 -0.51 -14.14 -0.87
N VAL A 110 -1.74 -14.09 -0.38
CA VAL A 110 -2.06 -13.59 0.96
C VAL A 110 -2.14 -14.78 1.89
N ASP A 111 -1.32 -14.76 2.93
CA ASP A 111 -1.42 -15.73 4.01
C ASP A 111 -2.43 -15.23 5.06
N VAL A 112 -2.15 -15.33 6.36
CA VAL A 112 -3.09 -14.90 7.39
C VAL A 112 -3.23 -13.37 7.41
N PRO A 113 -4.44 -12.81 7.16
CA PRO A 113 -4.65 -11.38 7.28
C PRO A 113 -4.28 -10.91 8.69
N ARG A 114 -3.51 -9.81 8.79
CA ARG A 114 -3.04 -9.25 10.07
C ARG A 114 -2.18 -10.21 10.90
N GLY A 115 -1.41 -11.10 10.26
CA GLY A 115 -0.56 -12.09 10.93
C GLY A 115 0.40 -11.51 11.99
N GLY A 116 0.88 -10.28 11.84
CA GLY A 116 1.70 -9.61 12.88
C GLY A 116 0.98 -9.43 14.22
N GLY A 117 -0.34 -9.25 14.21
CA GLY A 117 -1.14 -9.21 15.43
C GLY A 117 -1.17 -10.56 16.13
N LEU A 118 -1.42 -11.65 15.38
CA LEU A 118 -1.38 -13.01 15.92
C LEU A 118 -0.01 -13.38 16.48
N PHE A 119 1.07 -12.96 15.82
CA PHE A 119 2.43 -13.16 16.30
C PHE A 119 2.69 -12.42 17.63
N ALA A 120 2.15 -11.21 17.78
CA ALA A 120 2.32 -10.41 18.99
C ALA A 120 1.40 -10.83 20.15
N LEU A 121 0.31 -11.57 19.90
CA LEU A 121 -0.68 -11.94 20.91
C LEU A 121 -0.07 -12.58 22.17
N PRO A 122 0.85 -13.57 22.10
CA PRO A 122 1.45 -14.15 23.30
C PRO A 122 2.19 -13.11 24.15
N ALA A 123 2.90 -12.18 23.52
CA ALA A 123 3.61 -11.11 24.22
C ALA A 123 2.65 -10.07 24.82
N LEU A 124 1.57 -9.73 24.11
CA LEU A 124 0.55 -8.82 24.60
C LEU A 124 -0.21 -9.41 25.80
N LEU A 125 -0.51 -10.70 25.77
CA LEU A 125 -1.08 -11.44 26.91
C LEU A 125 -0.13 -11.46 28.10
N ALA A 126 1.17 -11.73 27.87
CA ALA A 126 2.17 -11.75 28.93
C ALA A 126 2.36 -10.38 29.62
N VAL A 127 2.09 -9.28 28.93
CA VAL A 127 2.16 -7.90 29.46
C VAL A 127 0.82 -7.44 30.05
N GLY A 128 -0.23 -8.26 30.00
CA GLY A 128 -1.56 -7.93 30.55
C GLY A 128 -2.32 -6.88 29.73
N LEU A 129 -1.87 -6.55 28.52
CA LEU A 129 -2.49 -5.56 27.65
C LEU A 129 -3.91 -5.95 27.16
N LEU A 130 -4.27 -7.22 27.32
CA LEU A 130 -5.56 -7.79 26.93
C LEU A 130 -6.49 -8.07 28.13
N GLU A 131 -6.03 -7.86 29.38
CA GLU A 131 -6.84 -8.06 30.59
C GLU A 131 -7.50 -6.77 31.11
N GLY A 132 -7.39 -5.67 30.36
CA GLY A 132 -8.00 -4.38 30.71
C GLY A 132 -9.27 -4.09 29.92
N ALA A 133 -10.40 -4.61 30.38
CA ALA A 133 -11.76 -4.10 30.12
C ALA A 133 -12.65 -4.36 31.33
#